data_AF-A0A386H4I0-F1
#
_entry.id   AF-A0A386H4I0-F1
#
_cell.length_a   1.000
_cell.length_b   1.000
_cell.length_c   1.000
_cell.angle_alpha   90.00
_cell.angle_beta   90.00
_cell.angle_gamma   90.00
#
_symmetry.space_group_name_H-M   'P 1'
#
loop_
_entity.id
_entity.type
_entity.pdbx_description
1 polymer ?
#
loop_
_entity_poly.entity_id
_entity_poly.type
_entity_poly.pdbx_seq_one_letter_code
_entity_poly.pdbx_strand_id
1 'polypeptide(L)'
;MKIKSKKTKGFTLIELMLVISIILVLMSFLIPKFSSYQGKAKSTKAINAAKQIQTAAMASYGDNDGRFDVQDIKKNIDELTSVERVDNVNLGTGDQSIQIYYESDKNKYLVNIDASDNTYTVKYGENQIYPKK
;
A
#
# COMPACT_ATOMS: atom_id res chain seq x y z
N MET A 1 -9.91 -47.83 -51.02
CA MET A 1 -10.32 -46.60 -50.29
C MET A 1 -9.08 -45.73 -50.08
N LYS A 2 -8.91 -44.61 -50.80
CA LYS A 2 -7.73 -43.73 -50.67
C LYS A 2 -7.98 -42.69 -49.58
N ILE A 3 -7.23 -42.75 -48.48
CA ILE A 3 -7.27 -41.76 -47.40
C ILE A 3 -6.52 -40.51 -47.88
N LYS A 4 -7.22 -39.40 -48.09
CA LYS A 4 -6.58 -38.09 -48.35
C LYS A 4 -5.96 -37.58 -47.04
N SER A 5 -4.64 -37.48 -46.96
CA SER A 5 -3.99 -36.77 -45.85
C SER A 5 -4.31 -35.28 -45.99
N LYS A 6 -4.97 -34.69 -44.98
CA LYS A 6 -5.11 -33.24 -44.88
C LYS A 6 -3.74 -32.67 -44.59
N LYS A 7 -3.21 -31.81 -45.47
CA LYS A 7 -2.00 -31.03 -45.15
C LYS A 7 -2.31 -30.15 -43.94
N THR A 8 -1.66 -30.41 -42.82
CA THR A 8 -1.68 -29.52 -41.66
C THR A 8 -0.92 -28.26 -42.04
N LYS A 9 -1.59 -27.10 -41.94
CA LYS A 9 -0.92 -25.81 -42.11
C LYS A 9 -0.11 -25.54 -40.83
N GLY A 10 1.21 -25.42 -40.95
CA GLY A 10 2.08 -24.99 -39.86
C GLY A 10 2.11 -23.47 -39.75
N PHE A 11 2.53 -22.97 -38.59
CA PHE A 11 2.75 -21.55 -38.33
C PHE A 11 3.97 -21.06 -39.13
N THR A 12 3.87 -19.91 -39.77
CA THR A 12 4.98 -19.31 -40.52
C THR A 12 5.87 -18.46 -39.61
N LEU A 13 7.15 -18.36 -39.93
CA LEU A 13 8.07 -17.49 -39.20
C LEU A 13 7.65 -16.01 -39.31
N ILE A 14 7.09 -15.61 -40.45
CA ILE A 14 6.63 -14.23 -40.65
C ILE A 14 5.43 -13.89 -39.76
N GLU A 15 4.50 -14.84 -39.56
CA GLU A 15 3.40 -14.67 -38.61
C GLU A 15 3.93 -14.49 -37.19
N LEU A 16 4.97 -15.24 -36.79
CA LEU A 16 5.59 -15.06 -35.48
C LEU A 16 6.25 -13.69 -35.33
N MET A 17 7.00 -13.27 -36.35
CA MET A 17 7.73 -12.00 -36.32
C MET A 17 6.79 -10.79 -36.28
N LEU A 18 5.68 -10.84 -37.01
CA LEU A 18 4.69 -9.76 -37.00
C LEU A 18 3.99 -9.66 -35.63
N VAL A 19 3.70 -10.80 -34.99
CA VAL A 19 3.07 -10.82 -33.66
C VAL A 19 3.99 -10.20 -32.59
N ILE A 20 5.26 -10.63 -32.52
CA ILE A 20 6.20 -10.05 -31.53
C ILE A 20 6.42 -8.55 -31.78
N SER A 21 6.43 -8.12 -33.05
CA SER A 21 6.59 -6.71 -33.42
C SER A 21 5.45 -5.86 -32.87
N ILE A 22 4.20 -6.31 -33.01
CA ILE A 22 3.03 -5.59 -32.48
C ILE A 22 3.05 -5.58 -30.94
N ILE A 23 3.41 -6.70 -30.29
CA ILE A 23 3.52 -6.78 -28.82
C ILE A 23 4.54 -5.76 -28.29
N LEU A 24 5.69 -5.62 -28.95
CA LEU A 24 6.73 -4.67 -28.54
C LEU A 24 6.28 -3.22 -28.64
N VAL A 25 5.56 -2.85 -29.72
CA VAL A 25 4.99 -1.49 -29.86
C VAL A 25 4.00 -1.19 -28.75
N LEU A 26 3.12 -2.14 -28.41
CA LEU A 26 2.15 -1.96 -27.32
C LEU A 26 2.81 -1.90 -25.94
N MET A 27 3.81 -2.77 -25.69
CA MET A 27 4.53 -2.80 -24.41
C MET A 27 5.31 -1.51 -24.14
N SER A 28 5.86 -0.88 -25.18
CA SER A 28 6.62 0.38 -25.07
C SER A 28 5.85 1.48 -24.32
N PHE A 29 4.54 1.59 -24.53
CA PHE A 29 3.70 2.57 -23.84
C PHE A 29 3.16 2.09 -22.49
N LEU A 30 3.01 0.77 -22.31
CA LEU A 30 2.38 0.19 -21.13
C LEU A 30 3.29 0.14 -19.90
N ILE A 31 4.57 -0.22 -20.10
CA ILE A 31 5.56 -0.37 -19.03
C ILE A 31 5.74 0.91 -18.16
N PRO A 32 5.97 2.11 -18.74
CA PRO A 32 6.18 3.31 -17.92
C PRO A 32 4.94 3.70 -17.12
N LYS A 33 3.75 3.50 -17.68
CA LYS A 33 2.49 3.77 -16.97
C LYS A 33 2.27 2.82 -15.80
N PHE A 34 2.60 1.53 -15.98
CA PHE A 34 2.42 0.52 -14.94
C PHE A 34 3.20 0.85 -13.65
N SER A 35 4.44 1.34 -13.77
CA SER A 35 5.26 1.75 -12.61
C SER A 35 4.60 2.84 -11.77
N SER A 36 4.08 3.89 -12.41
CA SER A 36 3.38 4.98 -11.71
C SER A 36 2.09 4.47 -11.04
N TYR A 37 1.32 3.62 -11.70
CA TYR A 37 0.09 3.05 -11.10
C TYR A 37 0.41 2.17 -9.89
N GLN A 38 1.45 1.35 -9.97
CA GLN A 38 1.89 0.52 -8.86
C GLN A 38 2.34 1.38 -7.67
N GLY A 39 3.09 2.45 -7.90
CA GLY A 39 3.49 3.39 -6.85
C GLY A 39 2.29 4.03 -6.15
N LYS A 40 1.32 4.52 -6.93
CA LYS A 40 0.08 5.10 -6.40
C LYS A 40 -0.75 4.08 -5.61
N ALA A 41 -0.86 2.85 -6.11
CA ALA A 41 -1.57 1.77 -5.42
C ALA A 41 -0.94 1.47 -4.05
N LYS A 42 0.40 1.39 -3.98
CA LYS A 42 1.14 1.21 -2.73
C LYS A 42 0.89 2.36 -1.75
N SER A 43 0.98 3.61 -2.20
CA SER A 43 0.68 4.78 -1.35
C SER A 43 -0.76 4.75 -0.83
N THR A 44 -1.74 4.43 -1.68
CA THR A 44 -3.14 4.31 -1.27
C THR A 44 -3.34 3.20 -0.24
N LYS A 45 -2.71 2.03 -0.43
CA LYS A 45 -2.75 0.93 0.54
C LYS A 45 -2.17 1.36 1.89
N ALA A 46 -1.01 2.02 1.88
CA ALA A 46 -0.37 2.53 3.09
C ALA A 46 -1.23 3.57 3.81
N ILE A 47 -1.90 4.48 3.08
CA ILE A 47 -2.80 5.47 3.67
C ILE A 47 -4.03 4.79 4.30
N ASN A 48 -4.59 3.77 3.64
CA ASN A 48 -5.72 3.00 4.21
C ASN A 48 -5.31 2.22 5.47
N ALA A 49 -4.09 1.69 5.52
CA ALA A 49 -3.52 1.07 6.72
C ALA A 49 -3.34 2.11 7.84
N ALA A 50 -2.76 3.28 7.54
CA ALA A 50 -2.63 4.38 8.51
C ALA A 50 -3.98 4.84 9.07
N LYS A 51 -5.04 4.88 8.25
CA LYS A 51 -6.38 5.21 8.73
C LYS A 51 -6.93 4.17 9.71
N GLN A 52 -6.68 2.87 9.47
CA GLN A 52 -7.05 1.83 10.42
C GLN A 52 -6.28 1.98 11.75
N ILE A 53 -4.98 2.27 11.66
CA ILE A 53 -4.13 2.55 12.82
C ILE A 53 -4.64 3.77 13.59
N GLN A 54 -5.03 4.85 12.88
CA GLN A 54 -5.62 6.03 13.49
C GLN A 54 -6.88 5.68 14.28
N THR A 55 -7.80 4.90 13.69
CA THR A 55 -9.01 4.47 14.39
C THR A 55 -8.68 3.65 15.64
N ALA A 56 -7.74 2.71 15.56
CA ALA A 56 -7.30 1.91 16.70
C ALA A 56 -6.66 2.77 17.80
N ALA A 57 -5.86 3.77 17.42
CA ALA A 57 -5.25 4.72 18.34
C ALA A 57 -6.29 5.62 19.03
N MET A 58 -7.28 6.11 18.27
CA MET A 58 -8.36 6.92 18.80
C MET A 58 -9.30 6.14 19.72
N ALA A 59 -9.52 4.84 19.45
CA ALA A 59 -10.27 3.97 20.35
C ALA A 59 -9.57 3.88 21.72
N SER A 60 -8.26 3.60 21.70
CA SER A 60 -7.44 3.58 22.92
C SER A 60 -7.45 4.93 23.65
N TYR A 61 -7.37 6.04 22.91
CA TYR A 61 -7.43 7.38 23.49
C TYR A 61 -8.76 7.64 24.22
N GLY A 62 -9.87 7.16 23.66
CA GLY A 62 -11.20 7.26 24.28
C GLY A 62 -11.35 6.38 25.54
N ASP A 63 -10.75 5.19 25.53
CA ASP A 63 -10.83 4.24 26.66
C ASP A 63 -9.91 4.61 27.83
N ASN A 64 -8.85 5.40 27.57
CA ASN A 64 -7.82 5.75 28.55
C ASN A 64 -7.86 7.22 29.00
N ASP A 65 -9.06 7.77 29.23
CA ASP A 65 -9.29 9.14 29.74
C ASP A 65 -8.58 10.24 28.93
N GLY A 66 -8.52 10.09 27.60
CA GLY A 66 -7.89 11.06 26.71
C GLY A 66 -6.36 10.98 26.73
N ARG A 67 -5.80 9.78 26.86
CA ARG A 67 -4.36 9.53 26.78
C ARG A 67 -4.11 8.33 25.88
N PHE A 68 -3.04 8.39 25.09
CA PHE A 68 -2.64 7.22 24.31
C PHE A 68 -1.96 6.18 25.19
N ASP A 69 -2.45 4.94 25.18
CA ASP A 69 -1.77 3.79 25.78
C ASP A 69 -1.11 2.92 24.70
N VAL A 70 0.21 2.76 24.77
CA VAL A 70 0.96 2.04 23.73
C VAL A 70 0.59 0.56 23.65
N GLN A 71 0.28 -0.09 24.77
CA GLN A 71 -0.03 -1.52 24.79
C GLN A 71 -1.40 -1.79 24.19
N ASP A 72 -2.38 -0.99 24.59
CA ASP A 72 -3.75 -1.10 24.09
C ASP A 72 -3.82 -0.77 22.59
N ILE A 73 -3.06 0.22 22.12
CA ILE A 73 -2.95 0.52 20.68
C ILE A 73 -2.36 -0.65 19.90
N LYS A 74 -1.27 -1.26 20.39
CA LYS A 74 -0.67 -2.43 19.72
C LYS A 74 -1.68 -3.58 19.64
N LYS A 75 -2.37 -3.86 20.74
CA LYS A 75 -3.42 -4.87 20.80
C LYS A 75 -4.55 -4.57 19.80
N ASN A 76 -5.07 -3.36 19.80
CA ASN A 76 -6.16 -2.94 18.90
C ASN A 76 -5.73 -3.02 17.42
N ILE A 77 -4.47 -2.71 17.11
CA ILE A 77 -3.97 -2.86 15.74
C ILE A 77 -3.89 -4.34 15.35
N ASP A 78 -3.36 -5.20 16.22
CA ASP A 78 -3.20 -6.63 15.94
C ASP A 78 -4.55 -7.36 15.87
N GLU A 79 -5.53 -6.96 16.68
CA GLU A 79 -6.85 -7.62 16.76
C GLU A 79 -7.87 -7.07 15.75
N LEU A 80 -7.81 -5.77 15.41
CA LEU A 80 -8.88 -5.09 14.67
C LEU A 80 -8.49 -4.59 13.29
N THR A 81 -7.22 -4.69 12.91
CA THR A 81 -6.74 -4.16 11.63
C THR A 81 -6.02 -5.21 10.79
N SER A 82 -6.02 -5.02 9.48
CA SER A 82 -5.26 -5.87 8.54
C SER A 82 -3.90 -5.27 8.20
N VAL A 83 -3.26 -4.58 9.14
CA VAL A 83 -1.93 -3.98 8.97
C VAL A 83 -0.88 -5.09 8.99
N GLU A 84 0.05 -5.08 8.03
CA GLU A 84 1.00 -6.18 7.85
C GLU A 84 1.93 -6.34 9.06
N ARG A 85 2.52 -5.24 9.53
CA ARG A 85 3.37 -5.18 10.73
C ARG A 85 3.36 -3.77 11.33
N VAL A 86 3.41 -3.71 12.65
CA VAL A 86 3.80 -2.50 13.39
C VAL A 86 5.14 -2.75 14.08
N ASP A 87 6.08 -1.82 13.91
CA ASP A 87 7.40 -1.90 14.53
C ASP A 87 7.41 -1.14 15.86
N ASN A 88 7.45 0.19 15.78
CA ASN A 88 7.64 1.08 16.94
C ASN A 88 6.45 2.02 17.09
N VAL A 89 6.06 2.23 18.35
CA VAL A 89 5.00 3.14 18.75
C VAL A 89 5.61 4.08 19.79
N ASN A 90 5.70 5.36 19.47
CA ASN A 90 6.29 6.38 20.34
C ASN A 90 5.24 7.41 20.70
N LEU A 91 5.10 7.70 21.99
CA LEU A 91 4.32 8.81 22.48
C LEU A 91 5.03 10.13 22.14
N GLY A 92 4.28 11.09 21.64
CA GLY A 92 4.74 12.46 21.44
C GLY A 92 4.58 13.30 22.70
N THR A 93 4.98 14.56 22.61
CA THR A 93 4.99 15.47 23.75
C THR A 93 3.55 15.74 24.24
N GLY A 94 3.30 15.55 25.53
CA GLY A 94 2.03 15.91 26.17
C GLY A 94 0.91 14.86 26.08
N ASP A 95 1.23 13.59 25.80
CA ASP A 95 0.29 12.45 25.75
C ASP A 95 -0.86 12.54 24.73
N GLN A 96 -0.87 13.59 23.90
CA GLN A 96 -1.91 13.88 22.91
C GLN A 96 -1.44 13.66 21.47
N SER A 97 -0.20 13.24 21.27
CA SER A 97 0.31 12.83 19.96
C SER A 97 0.98 11.47 20.03
N ILE A 98 0.90 10.71 18.95
CA ILE A 98 1.55 9.40 18.83
C ILE A 98 2.12 9.18 17.43
N GLN A 99 3.28 8.53 17.39
CA GLN A 99 4.03 8.22 16.18
C GLN A 99 4.15 6.71 16.04
N ILE A 100 3.60 6.15 14.96
CA ILE A 100 3.56 4.71 14.75
C ILE A 100 4.27 4.38 13.44
N TYR A 101 5.27 3.51 13.55
CA TYR A 101 5.99 2.93 12.43
C TYR A 101 5.33 1.63 12.02
N TYR A 102 4.92 1.53 10.75
CA TYR A 102 4.23 0.36 10.22
C TYR A 102 4.72 0.00 8.83
N GLU A 103 4.51 -1.26 8.44
CA GLU A 103 4.86 -1.79 7.12
C GLU A 103 3.62 -1.95 6.25
N SER A 104 3.76 -1.63 4.96
CA SER A 104 2.76 -1.95 3.94
C SER A 104 3.46 -2.22 2.60
N ASP A 105 3.20 -3.38 1.99
CA ASP A 105 3.86 -3.82 0.75
C ASP A 105 5.40 -3.77 0.83
N LYS A 106 5.96 -4.21 1.97
CA LYS A 106 7.41 -4.22 2.28
C LYS A 106 8.07 -2.84 2.41
N ASN A 107 7.27 -1.78 2.43
CA ASN A 107 7.72 -0.41 2.63
C ASN A 107 7.37 0.04 4.04
N LYS A 108 8.29 0.75 4.69
CA LYS A 108 8.07 1.35 6.01
C LYS A 108 7.47 2.73 5.89
N TYR A 109 6.47 3.01 6.72
CA TYR A 109 5.78 4.28 6.79
C TYR A 109 5.69 4.73 8.25
N LEU A 110 5.54 6.03 8.43
CA LEU A 110 5.29 6.67 9.71
C LEU A 110 3.92 7.34 9.66
N VAL A 111 3.04 6.97 10.59
CA VAL A 111 1.81 7.73 10.84
C VAL A 111 1.97 8.52 12.13
N ASN A 112 1.74 9.83 12.06
CA ASN A 112 1.67 10.71 13.22
C ASN A 112 0.21 11.05 13.43
N ILE A 113 -0.29 10.85 14.65
CA ILE A 113 -1.68 11.10 15.02
C ILE A 113 -1.65 12.14 16.14
N ASP A 114 -2.47 13.18 15.99
CA ASP A 114 -2.67 14.23 16.96
C ASP A 114 -4.13 14.20 17.41
N ALA A 115 -4.35 13.92 18.69
CA ALA A 115 -5.68 13.82 19.28
C ALA A 115 -6.32 15.19 19.52
N SER A 116 -5.53 16.25 19.71
CA SER A 116 -6.02 17.60 20.01
C SER A 116 -6.73 18.21 18.81
N ASP A 117 -6.13 18.05 17.62
CA ASP A 117 -6.71 18.54 16.37
C ASP A 117 -7.47 17.45 15.59
N ASN A 118 -7.50 16.21 16.11
CA ASN A 118 -8.01 15.02 15.41
C ASN A 118 -7.44 14.88 13.98
N THR A 119 -6.14 15.10 13.84
CA THR A 119 -5.44 15.03 12.56
C THR A 119 -4.46 13.87 12.53
N TYR A 120 -4.17 13.37 11.33
CA TYR A 120 -3.07 12.44 11.14
C TYR A 120 -2.32 12.73 9.85
N THR A 121 -1.02 12.46 9.88
CA THR A 121 -0.13 12.57 8.73
C THR A 121 0.54 11.24 8.46
N VAL A 122 0.79 10.95 7.18
CA VAL A 122 1.49 9.73 6.77
C VAL A 122 2.72 10.12 5.98
N LYS A 123 3.88 9.57 6.35
CA LYS A 123 5.16 9.80 5.71
C LYS A 123 5.75 8.51 5.16
N TYR A 124 6.42 8.61 4.02
CA TYR A 124 7.28 7.60 3.43
C TYR A 124 8.70 8.17 3.35
N GLY A 125 9.59 7.73 4.23
CA GLY A 125 10.86 8.42 4.49
C GLY A 125 10.61 9.86 4.93
N GLU A 126 11.28 10.82 4.29
CA GLU A 126 11.11 12.25 4.55
C GLU A 126 9.84 12.86 3.91
N ASN A 127 9.19 12.14 2.99
CA ASN A 127 8.11 12.69 2.19
C ASN A 127 6.73 12.43 2.82
N GLN A 128 5.96 13.49 3.07
CA GLN A 128 4.58 13.37 3.51
C GLN A 128 3.67 13.00 2.33
N ILE A 129 3.03 11.84 2.42
CA ILE A 129 2.10 11.32 1.41
C ILE A 129 0.64 11.61 1.75
N TYR A 130 0.34 11.93 3.02
CA TYR A 130 -0.99 12.32 3.49
C TYR A 130 -0.92 13.35 4.63
N PRO A 131 -1.81 14.36 4.68
CA PRO A 131 -2.72 14.74 3.58
C PRO A 131 -1.94 15.19 2.34
N LYS A 132 -2.51 14.97 1.15
CA LYS A 132 -1.89 15.43 -0.10
C LYS A 132 -1.91 16.96 -0.09
N LYS A 133 -0.74 17.57 -0.28
CA LYS A 133 -0.63 19.00 -0.58
C LYS A 133 -1.27 19.33 -1.93
#